data_AF-W7CF88-F1
#
_entry.id   AF-W7CF88-F1
#
_cell.length_a   1.000
_cell.length_b   1.000
_cell.length_c   1.000
_cell.angle_alpha   90.00
_cell.angle_beta   90.00
_cell.angle_gamma   90.00
#
_symmetry.space_group_name_H-M   'P 1'
#
loop_
_entity.id
_entity.type
_entity.pdbx_description
1 polymer ?
#
loop_
_entity_poly.entity_id
_entity_poly.type
_entity_poly.pdbx_seq_one_letter_code
_entity_poly.pdbx_strand_id
1 'polypeptide(L)' 'MNKMILVGAIIFGIGLFIQLITAKWSWRLGGYYKSKNKPLSLIGLCIIILGLVIIVMSAIANGQLKI' A
#
# COMPACT_ATOMS: atom_id res chain seq x y z
N MET A 1 6.05 17.63 -11.33
CA MET A 1 5.63 16.39 -10.63
C MET A 1 4.55 15.71 -11.45
N ASN A 2 4.66 14.41 -11.68
CA ASN A 2 3.68 13.67 -12.46
C ASN A 2 2.38 13.49 -11.66
N LYS A 3 1.27 14.04 -12.16
CA LYS A 3 -0.02 14.04 -11.44
C LYS A 3 -0.49 12.60 -11.15
N MET A 4 -0.23 11.66 -12.05
CA MET A 4 -0.60 10.25 -11.86
C MET A 4 0.22 9.55 -10.77
N ILE A 5 1.52 9.83 -10.68
CA ILE A 5 2.39 9.29 -9.62
C ILE A 5 1.96 9.84 -8.26
N LEU A 6 1.59 11.12 -8.20
CA LEU A 6 1.07 11.74 -6.98
C LEU A 6 -0.24 11.07 -6.53
N VAL A 7 -1.17 10.82 -7.45
CA VAL A 7 -2.42 10.10 -7.14
C VAL A 7 -2.15 8.67 -6.66
N GLY A 8 -1.26 7.95 -7.33
CA GLY A 8 -0.83 6.61 -6.91
C GLY A 8 -0.21 6.61 -5.51
N ALA A 9 0.63 7.60 -5.19
CA ALA A 9 1.23 7.76 -3.87
C ALA A 9 0.20 8.05 -2.77
N ILE A 10 -0.83 8.85 -3.07
CA ILE A 10 -1.94 9.11 -2.12
C ILE A 10 -2.72 7.82 -1.85
N ILE A 11 -3.09 7.08 -2.89
CA ILE A 11 -3.82 5.81 -2.77
C ILE A 11 -3.00 4.80 -1.96
N PHE A 12 -1.71 4.67 -2.28
CA PHE A 12 -0.79 3.81 -1.54
C PHE A 12 -0.70 4.21 -0.06
N GLY A 13 -0.60 5.50 0.23
CA GLY A 13 -0.58 6.04 1.60
C GLY A 13 -1.84 5.72 2.40
N ILE A 14 -3.02 5.82 1.78
CA ILE A 14 -4.30 5.45 2.41
C ILE A 14 -4.32 3.96 2.76
N GLY A 15 -3.87 3.11 1.83
CA GLY A 15 -3.79 1.67 2.05
C GLY A 15 -2.86 1.31 3.23
N LEU A 16 -1.70 1.94 3.31
CA LEU A 16 -0.77 1.78 4.44
C LEU A 16 -1.38 2.27 5.76
N PHE A 17 -2.11 3.38 5.75
CA PHE A 17 -2.74 3.93 6.94
C PHE A 17 -3.81 2.99 7.51
N ILE A 18 -4.64 2.41 6.63
CA ILE A 18 -5.61 1.38 7.01
C ILE A 18 -4.88 0.18 7.64
N GLN A 19 -3.75 -0.24 7.05
CA GLN A 19 -3.01 -1.39 7.55
C GLN A 19 -2.34 -1.11 8.91
N LEU A 20 -1.83 0.10 9.14
CA LEU A 20 -1.32 0.56 10.44
C LEU A 20 -2.40 0.55 11.52
N ILE A 21 -3.61 1.04 11.23
CA ILE A 21 -4.73 1.03 12.19
C ILE A 21 -5.19 -0.41 12.48
N THR A 22 -5.17 -1.27 11.46
CA THR A 22 -5.63 -2.65 11.59
C THR A 22 -4.55 -3.57 12.18
N ALA A 23 -3.29 -3.11 12.23
CA ALA A 23 -2.18 -3.81 12.83
C ALA A 23 -2.39 -3.92 14.34
N LYS A 24 -2.51 -5.14 14.85
CA LYS A 24 -2.48 -5.36 16.29
C LYS A 24 -1.02 -5.38 16.73
N TRP A 25 -0.61 -4.39 17.52
CA TRP A 25 0.73 -4.36 18.10
C TRP A 25 0.97 -5.66 18.88
N SER A 26 2.00 -6.41 18.49
CA SER A 26 2.44 -7.61 19.20
C SER A 26 3.89 -7.42 19.63
N TRP A 27 4.16 -7.55 20.92
CA TRP A 27 5.51 -7.47 21.51
C TRP A 27 6.35 -8.72 21.26
N ARG A 28 5.82 -9.74 20.55
CA ARG A 28 6.58 -10.92 20.16
C ARG A 28 7.34 -10.63 18.87
N LEU A 29 8.67 -10.61 18.94
CA LEU A 29 9.64 -10.52 17.83
C LEU A 29 9.54 -11.65 16.76
N GLY A 30 8.45 -12.42 16.77
CA GLY A 30 8.17 -13.51 15.83
C GLY A 30 6.72 -14.00 15.89
N GLY A 31 5.80 -13.19 16.45
CA GLY A 31 4.39 -13.54 16.52
C GLY A 31 3.69 -13.23 15.19
N TYR A 32 3.02 -14.22 14.61
CA TYR A 32 2.18 -14.07 13.42
C TYR A 32 1.40 -12.74 13.43
N TYR A 33 1.51 -11.98 12.34
CA TYR A 33 0.78 -10.73 12.12
C TYR A 33 -0.72 -10.97 12.33
N LYS A 34 -1.24 -10.62 13.50
CA LYS A 34 -2.67 -10.76 13.81
C LYS A 34 -3.34 -9.43 13.53
N SER A 35 -3.91 -9.29 12.35
CA SER A 35 -4.83 -8.20 12.07
C SER A 35 -6.01 -8.24 13.04
N LYS A 36 -6.36 -7.09 13.64
CA LYS A 36 -7.54 -6.97 14.53
C LYS A 36 -8.83 -7.24 13.74
N ASN A 37 -8.88 -6.78 12.48
CA ASN A 37 -9.96 -7.00 11.52
C ASN A 37 -9.41 -7.58 10.20
N LYS A 38 -9.39 -8.92 10.08
CA LYS A 38 -8.96 -9.64 8.87
C LYS A 38 -9.52 -9.06 7.55
N PRO A 39 -10.82 -8.74 7.40
CA PRO A 39 -11.35 -8.22 6.14
C PRO A 39 -10.85 -6.81 5.84
N LEU A 40 -10.73 -5.94 6.85
CA LEU A 40 -10.26 -4.57 6.66
C LEU A 40 -8.77 -4.53 6.26
N SER A 41 -7.97 -5.44 6.82
CA SER A 41 -6.57 -5.61 6.43
C SER A 41 -6.42 -6.13 5.00
N LEU A 42 -7.33 -6.99 4.52
CA LEU A 42 -7.34 -7.44 3.14
C LEU A 42 -7.64 -6.28 2.18
N ILE A 43 -8.66 -5.48 2.50
CA ILE A 43 -9.02 -4.27 1.74
C ILE A 43 -7.86 -3.28 1.69
N GLY A 44 -7.20 -3.03 2.83
CA GLY A 44 -6.00 -2.19 2.89
C GLY A 44 -4.88 -2.69 1.98
N LEU A 45 -4.64 -4.00 1.97
CA LEU A 45 -3.64 -4.63 1.11
C LEU A 45 -3.99 -4.48 -0.39
N CYS A 46 -5.26 -4.63 -0.76
CA CYS A 46 -5.72 -4.37 -2.13
C CYS A 46 -5.48 -2.91 -2.55
N ILE A 47 -5.75 -1.95 -1.66
CA ILE A 47 -5.54 -0.51 -1.93
C ILE A 47 -4.04 -0.21 -2.13
N ILE A 48 -3.17 -0.82 -1.32
CA ILE A 48 -1.70 -0.71 -1.47
C ILE A 48 -1.27 -1.23 -2.83
N ILE A 49 -1.72 -2.42 -3.23
CA ILE A 49 -1.37 -3.02 -4.53
C ILE A 49 -1.82 -2.12 -5.67
N LEU A 50 -3.06 -1.61 -5.63
CA LEU A 50 -3.58 -0.70 -6.66
C LEU A 50 -2.76 0.59 -6.76
N GLY A 51 -2.44 1.23 -5.63
CA GLY A 51 -1.59 2.42 -5.60
C GLY A 51 -0.21 2.16 -6.19
N LEU A 52 0.39 1.02 -5.86
CA LEU A 52 1.71 0.62 -6.35
C LEU A 52 1.69 0.35 -7.87
N VAL A 53 0.67 -0.34 -8.38
CA VAL A 53 0.48 -0.57 -9.83
C VAL A 53 0.39 0.76 -10.59
N ILE A 54 -0.37 1.73 -10.09
CA ILE A 54 -0.49 3.06 -10.71
C ILE A 54 0.86 3.77 -10.77
N ILE A 55 1.63 3.73 -9.67
CA ILE A 55 2.97 4.33 -9.60
C ILE A 55 3.90 3.67 -10.62
N VAL A 56 3.96 2.33 -10.64
CA VAL A 56 4.86 1.56 -11.52
C VAL A 56 4.49 1.78 -12.99
N MET A 57 3.22 1.64 -13.36
CA MET A 57 2.75 1.87 -14.74
C MET A 57 3.02 3.31 -15.18
N SER A 58 2.78 4.29 -14.32
CA SER A 58 3.12 5.68 -14.62
C SER A 58 4.63 5.89 -14.76
N ALA A 59 5.45 5.28 -13.90
CA ALA A 59 6.90 5.42 -13.97
C ALA A 59 7.49 4.80 -15.25
N ILE A 60 6.94 3.67 -15.71
CA ILE A 60 7.29 3.05 -17.00
C ILE A 60 6.90 3.98 -18.16
N ALA A 61 5.65 4.48 -18.16
CA ALA A 61 5.17 5.37 -19.21
C ALA A 61 5.98 6.68 -19.32
N ASN A 62 6.56 7.13 -18.21
CA ASN A 62 7.43 8.31 -18.17
C ASN A 62 8.92 7.99 -18.43
N GLY A 63 9.26 6.74 -18.74
CA GLY A 63 10.63 6.31 -18.97
C GLY A 63 11.54 6.36 -17.73
N GLN A 64 10.98 6.59 -16.54
CA GLN A 64 11.72 6.65 -15.27
C GLN A 64 12.07 5.24 -14.74
N LEU A 65 11.28 4.24 -15.14
CA LEU A 65 11.49 2.83 -14.85
C LEU A 65 11.57 2.08 -16.18
N LYS A 66 12.75 1.52 -16.47
CA LYS A 66 12.91 0.51 -17.53
C LYS A 66 12.89 -0.86 -16.87
N ILE A 67 11.92 -1.68 -17.26
CA ILE A 67 11.86 -3.11 -16.96
C ILE A 67 12.71 -3.85 -17.97
#